data_AF-A0A1I6X4R9-F1
#
_entry.id   AF-A0A1I6X4R9-F1
#
_cell.length_a   1.000
_cell.length_b   1.000
_cell.length_c   1.000
_cell.angle_alpha   90.00
_cell.angle_beta   90.00
_cell.angle_gamma   90.00
#
_symmetry.space_group_name_H-M   'P 1'
#
loop_
_entity.id
_entity.type
_entity.pdbx_description
1 polymer ?
#
loop_
_entity_poly.entity_id
_entity_poly.type
_entity_poly.pdbx_seq_one_letter_code
_entity_poly.pdbx_strand_id
1 'polypeptide(L)' 'MGDDRRGVRAGDADREVIVRQLQRGLAEGRLDVTEFDERVRAAYAARTLGELADLTADLPPDRW' A
#
# COMPACT_ATOMS: atom_id res chain seq x y z
N MET A 1 -4.07 -23.52 -3.14
CA MET A 1 -4.65 -22.33 -3.79
C MET A 1 -4.57 -21.12 -2.85
N GLY A 2 -3.37 -20.81 -2.37
CA GLY A 2 -3.11 -19.50 -1.78
C GLY A 2 -2.40 -18.74 -2.87
N ASP A 3 -2.89 -17.55 -3.21
CA ASP A 3 -2.19 -16.53 -3.99
C ASP A 3 -2.50 -16.31 -5.48
N ASP A 4 -3.73 -16.52 -5.93
CA ASP A 4 -4.11 -16.07 -7.29
C ASP A 4 -4.20 -14.53 -7.40
N ARG A 5 -4.39 -13.83 -6.27
CA ARG A 5 -4.62 -12.38 -6.25
C ARG A 5 -3.34 -11.54 -6.26
N ARG A 6 -2.20 -12.01 -5.76
CA ARG A 6 -0.96 -11.21 -5.83
C ARG A 6 -0.46 -11.04 -7.26
N GLY A 7 -0.85 -11.91 -8.20
CA GLY A 7 -0.58 -11.75 -9.63
C GLY A 7 -1.57 -10.85 -10.38
N VAL A 8 -2.67 -10.43 -9.74
CA VAL A 8 -3.68 -9.55 -10.36
C VAL A 8 -3.11 -8.15 -10.50
N ARG A 9 -3.37 -7.52 -11.65
CA ARG A 9 -2.95 -6.14 -11.89
C ARG A 9 -3.64 -5.20 -10.90
N ALA A 10 -2.84 -4.34 -10.28
CA ALA A 10 -3.34 -3.27 -9.44
C ALA A 10 -4.09 -2.23 -10.31
N GLY A 11 -5.34 -1.95 -9.97
CA GLY A 11 -6.06 -0.82 -10.52
C GLY A 11 -5.77 0.46 -9.75
N ASP A 12 -6.21 1.59 -10.29
CA ASP A 12 -6.12 2.88 -9.59
C ASP A 12 -6.86 2.84 -8.25
N ALA A 13 -8.01 2.16 -8.18
CA ALA A 13 -8.75 2.00 -6.93
C ALA A 13 -7.94 1.28 -5.84
N ASP A 14 -7.17 0.25 -6.19
CA ASP A 14 -6.31 -0.47 -5.25
C ASP A 14 -5.17 0.42 -4.76
N ARG A 15 -4.57 1.20 -5.68
CA ARG A 15 -3.50 2.16 -5.35
C ARG A 15 -4.01 3.22 -4.38
N GLU A 16 -5.20 3.76 -4.62
CA GLU A 16 -5.82 4.75 -3.74
C GLU A 16 -6.09 4.19 -2.33
N VAL A 17 -6.49 2.93 -2.21
CA VAL A 17 -6.65 2.25 -0.90
C VAL A 17 -5.32 2.18 -0.16
N ILE A 18 -4.23 1.85 -0.86
CA ILE A 18 -2.89 1.80 -0.28
C ILE A 18 -2.41 3.18 0.14
N VAL A 19 -2.60 4.20 -0.70
CA VAL A 19 -2.24 5.59 -0.36
C VAL A 19 -2.97 6.05 0.91
N ARG A 20 -4.25 5.69 1.09
CA ARG A 20 -4.99 5.98 2.33
C ARG A 20 -4.40 5.28 3.55
N GLN A 21 -4.00 4.02 3.43
CA GLN A 21 -3.32 3.32 4.53
C GLN A 21 -1.97 3.97 4.88
N LEU A 22 -1.19 4.37 3.87
CA LEU A 22 0.06 5.10 4.08
C LEU A 22 -0.17 6.46 4.76
N GLN A 23 -1.22 7.20 4.38
CA GLN A 23 -1.58 8.47 5.04
C GLN A 23 -1.92 8.27 6.52
N ARG A 24 -2.59 7.16 6.85
CA ARG A 24 -2.88 6.80 8.23
C ARG A 24 -1.62 6.45 9.01
N GLY A 25 -0.71 5.69 8.41
CA GLY A 25 0.61 5.40 9.00
C GLY A 25 1.40 6.68 9.31
N LEU A 26 1.33 7.68 8.43
CA LEU A 26 1.91 9.01 8.66
C LEU A 26 1.21 9.75 9.83
N ALA A 27 -0.13 9.75 9.85
CA ALA A 27 -0.90 10.40 10.92
C ALA A 27 -0.68 9.74 12.31
N GLU A 28 -0.44 8.43 12.34
CA GLU A 28 -0.09 7.68 13.56
C GLU A 28 1.39 7.82 13.95
N GLY A 29 2.22 8.51 13.15
CA GLY A 29 3.65 8.66 13.39
C GLY A 29 4.48 7.39 13.17
N ARG A 30 3.92 6.40 12.45
CA ARG A 30 4.66 5.19 12.02
C ARG A 30 5.47 5.40 10.75
N LEU A 31 5.12 6.42 9.98
CA LEU A 31 5.85 6.85 8.79
C LEU A 31 6.26 8.29 8.95
N ASP A 32 7.46 8.62 8.51
CA ASP A 32 7.82 10.02 8.22
C ASP A 32 7.27 10.45 6.85
N VAL A 33 7.22 11.76 6.61
CA VAL A 33 6.83 12.35 5.31
C VAL A 33 7.70 11.82 4.16
N THR A 34 8.97 11.52 4.42
CA THR A 34 9.91 10.97 3.43
C THR A 34 9.51 9.55 3.05
N GLU A 35 9.29 8.68 4.04
CA GLU A 35 8.84 7.30 3.80
C GLU A 35 7.47 7.24 3.14
N PHE A 36 6.57 8.16 3.51
CA PHE A 36 5.27 8.29 2.88
C PHE A 36 5.42 8.59 1.38
N ASP A 37 6.22 9.59 1.00
CA ASP A 37 6.43 9.94 -0.41
C ASP A 37 7.05 8.77 -1.20
N GLU A 38 8.06 8.10 -0.63
CA GLU A 38 8.69 6.93 -1.25
C GLU A 38 7.71 5.77 -1.47
N ARG A 39 6.90 5.45 -0.45
CA ARG A 39 5.91 4.37 -0.54
C ARG A 39 4.74 4.72 -1.46
N VAL A 40 4.32 5.98 -1.52
CA VAL A 40 3.28 6.44 -2.47
C VAL A 40 3.79 6.32 -3.90
N ARG A 41 5.02 6.72 -4.20
CA ARG A 41 5.63 6.52 -5.53
C ARG A 41 5.73 5.05 -5.88
N ALA A 42 6.12 4.21 -4.92
CA ALA A 42 6.18 2.76 -5.13
C ALA A 42 4.78 2.18 -5.39
N ALA A 43 3.74 2.67 -4.72
CA ALA A 43 2.35 2.24 -4.95
C ALA A 43 1.88 2.59 -6.38
N TYR A 44 2.21 3.78 -6.89
CA TYR A 44 1.92 4.13 -8.28
C TYR A 44 2.83 3.42 -9.31
N ALA A 45 3.99 2.89 -8.89
CA ALA A 45 4.85 2.07 -9.75
C ALA A 45 4.44 0.58 -9.76
N ALA A 46 3.80 0.11 -8.69
CA ALA A 46 3.41 -1.28 -8.50
C ALA A 46 2.45 -1.75 -9.59
N ARG A 47 2.76 -2.88 -10.24
CA ARG A 47 1.94 -3.42 -11.33
C ARG A 47 0.91 -4.41 -10.81
N THR A 48 1.10 -4.93 -9.61
CA THR A 48 0.31 -6.02 -9.05
C THR A 48 -0.19 -5.73 -7.64
N LEU A 49 -1.28 -6.40 -7.24
CA LEU A 49 -1.80 -6.31 -5.87
C LEU A 49 -0.82 -6.85 -4.83
N GLY A 50 0.06 -7.78 -5.21
CA GLY A 50 1.10 -8.29 -4.32
C GLY A 50 2.17 -7.25 -3.99
N GLU A 51 2.63 -6.51 -4.99
CA GLU A 51 3.56 -5.39 -4.79
C GLU A 51 2.94 -4.31 -3.91
N LEU A 52 1.64 -4.03 -4.10
CA LEU A 52 0.90 -3.09 -3.25
C LEU A 52 0.78 -3.55 -1.79
N ALA A 53 0.48 -4.83 -1.58
CA ALA A 53 0.33 -5.40 -0.24
C ALA A 53 1.65 -5.36 0.56
N ASP A 54 2.79 -5.52 -0.11
CA ASP A 54 4.11 -5.47 0.51
C ASP A 54 4.43 -4.08 1.10
N LEU A 55 4.03 -3.00 0.41
CA LEU A 55 4.23 -1.62 0.85
C LEU A 55 3.51 -1.26 2.15
N THR A 56 2.43 -1.99 2.47
CA THR A 56 1.62 -1.80 3.68
C THR A 56 1.74 -2.97 4.66
N ALA A 57 2.61 -3.95 4.40
CA ALA A 57 2.71 -5.16 5.23
C ALA A 57 3.14 -4.88 6.68
N ASP A 58 3.88 -3.78 6.89
CA ASP A 58 4.33 -3.30 8.20
C ASP A 58 3.28 -2.42 8.90
N LEU A 59 2.26 -1.95 8.17
CA LEU A 59 1.18 -1.16 8.74
C LEU A 59 0.05 -2.09 9.21
N PRO A 60 -0.62 -1.76 10.34
CA PRO A 60 -1.78 -2.53 10.74
C PRO A 60 -2.85 -2.45 9.64
N PRO A 61 -3.50 -3.58 9.30
CA PRO A 61 -4.57 -3.57 8.32
C PRO A 61 -5.65 -2.60 8.77
N ASP A 62 -6.20 -1.84 7.82
CA ASP A 62 -7.26 -0.90 8.15
C ASP A 62 -8.44 -1.67 8.77
N ARG A 63 -8.60 -1.48 10.08
CA ARG A 63 -9.61 -2.19 10.89
C ARG A 63 -10.96 -1.53 10.66
N TRP A 64 -11.62 -1.89 9.56
CA TRP A 64 -13.05 -1.68 9.35
C TRP A 64 -13.82 -2.99 9.53
#